data_AF-A0A661GEE3-F1
#
_entry.id   AF-A0A661GEE3-F1
#
_cell.length_a   1.000
_cell.length_b   1.000
_cell.length_c   1.000
_cell.angle_alpha   90.00
_cell.angle_beta   90.00
_cell.angle_gamma   90.00
#
_symmetry.space_group_name_H-M   'P 1'
#
loop_
_entity.id
_entity.type
_entity.pdbx_description
1 polymer ?
#
loop_
_entity_poly.entity_id
_entity_poly.type
_entity_poly.pdbx_seq_one_letter_code
_entity_poly.pdbx_strand_id
1 'polypeptide(L)'
;MEFCHQHNLVQPETAGAERKYGIRVSLPAADTIAQLLGSDWERMHWYASEEERDKAYDNMARRHGYYRTTDDPSQVLEKIVR
;
A
#
# COMPACT_ATOMS: atom_id res chain seq x y z
N MET A 1 -23.01 -1.80 3.51
CA MET A 1 -22.30 -2.80 4.34
C MET A 1 -22.31 -2.25 5.76
N GLU A 2 -23.04 -2.90 6.66
CA GLU A 2 -23.06 -2.50 8.07
C GLU A 2 -21.76 -2.95 8.74
N PHE A 3 -21.07 -2.03 9.41
CA PHE A 3 -19.80 -2.32 10.09
C PHE A 3 -20.09 -3.08 11.39
N CYS A 4 -19.59 -4.31 11.54
CA CYS A 4 -19.87 -5.12 12.74
C CYS A 4 -19.38 -4.52 14.05
N HIS A 5 -18.33 -3.67 14.05
CA HIS A 5 -17.86 -2.96 15.26
C HIS A 5 -17.29 -1.58 14.92
N GLN A 6 -18.12 -0.54 15.05
CA GLN A 6 -17.78 0.84 14.69
C GLN A 6 -16.60 1.42 15.49
N HIS A 7 -16.35 0.93 16.72
CA HIS A 7 -15.24 1.40 17.57
C HIS A 7 -13.86 0.86 17.15
N ASN A 8 -13.80 -0.17 16.30
CA ASN A 8 -12.53 -0.70 15.77
C ASN A 8 -12.10 0.05 14.51
N LEU A 9 -12.92 0.99 14.03
CA LEU A 9 -12.57 1.83 12.89
C LEU A 9 -11.58 2.88 13.35
N VAL A 10 -10.35 2.76 12.84
CA VAL A 10 -9.28 3.74 13.05
C VAL A 10 -9.72 5.16 12.65
N GLN A 11 -10.66 5.28 11.70
CA GLN A 11 -11.27 6.54 11.26
C GLN A 11 -12.75 6.32 10.89
N PRO A 12 -13.70 6.61 11.79
CA PRO A 12 -15.13 6.38 11.54
C PRO A 12 -15.71 7.32 10.46
N GLU A 13 -15.12 8.51 10.28
CA GLU A 13 -15.54 9.52 9.29
C GLU A 13 -15.30 9.11 7.83
N THR A 14 -14.27 8.30 7.57
CA THR A 14 -13.92 7.84 6.21
C THR A 14 -14.37 6.40 5.94
N ALA A 15 -15.09 5.78 6.86
CA ALA A 15 -15.50 4.37 6.77
C ALA A 15 -16.35 4.07 5.51
N GLY A 16 -17.18 5.02 5.08
CA GLY A 16 -18.05 4.91 3.89
C GLY A 16 -17.57 5.65 2.64
N ALA A 17 -16.37 6.26 2.65
CA ALA A 17 -15.87 7.01 1.52
C ALA A 17 -15.56 6.09 0.32
N GLU A 18 -15.90 6.54 -0.89
CA GLU A 18 -15.46 5.87 -2.11
C GLU A 18 -13.94 5.99 -2.24
N ARG A 19 -13.23 4.87 -2.08
CA ARG A 19 -11.77 4.83 -2.20
C ARG A 19 -11.39 4.61 -3.67
N LYS A 20 -11.27 5.71 -4.42
CA LYS A 20 -10.96 5.70 -5.87
C LYS A 20 -9.47 5.73 -6.17
N TYR A 21 -8.65 6.19 -5.22
CA TYR A 21 -7.21 6.34 -5.41
C TYR A 21 -6.51 5.14 -4.78
N GLY A 22 -5.69 4.43 -5.55
CA GLY A 22 -5.02 3.22 -5.09
C GLY A 22 -3.51 3.24 -5.30
N ILE A 23 -2.82 2.37 -4.56
CA ILE A 23 -1.43 2.00 -4.79
C ILE A 23 -1.40 0.48 -4.97
N ARG A 24 -0.93 0.02 -6.11
CA ARG A 24 -0.58 -1.37 -6.35
C ARG A 24 0.87 -1.59 -5.95
N VAL A 25 1.08 -2.55 -5.07
CA VAL A 25 2.39 -2.99 -4.60
C VAL A 25 2.64 -4.37 -5.16
N SER A 26 3.72 -4.53 -5.90
CA SER A 26 4.18 -5.81 -6.42
C SER A 26 5.67 -5.99 -6.13
N LEU A 27 6.15 -7.21 -6.32
CA LEU A 27 7.57 -7.54 -6.21
C LEU A 27 8.16 -7.75 -7.61
N PRO A 28 9.41 -7.34 -7.85
CA PRO A 28 10.08 -7.67 -9.09
C PRO A 28 10.31 -9.18 -9.16
N ALA A 29 10.26 -9.75 -10.36
CA ALA A 29 10.38 -11.20 -10.56
C ALA A 29 11.71 -11.79 -10.07
N ALA A 30 12.76 -10.96 -9.94
CA ALA A 30 14.07 -11.35 -9.41
C ALA A 30 14.15 -11.29 -7.87
N ASP A 31 13.10 -10.83 -7.19
CA ASP A 31 13.08 -10.72 -5.74
C ASP A 31 12.99 -12.09 -5.06
N THR A 32 13.74 -12.27 -3.98
CA THR A 32 13.74 -13.55 -3.25
C THR A 32 12.44 -13.79 -2.49
N ILE A 33 11.73 -12.74 -2.07
CA ILE A 33 10.43 -12.82 -1.41
C ILE A 33 9.33 -13.24 -2.40
N ALA A 34 9.48 -12.91 -3.69
CA ALA A 34 8.54 -13.35 -4.72
C ALA A 34 8.46 -14.89 -4.82
N GLN A 35 9.54 -15.62 -4.51
CA GLN A 35 9.54 -17.09 -4.47
C GLN A 35 8.66 -17.65 -3.34
N LEU A 36 8.48 -16.89 -2.25
CA LEU A 36 7.67 -17.29 -1.11
C LEU A 36 6.20 -16.92 -1.30
N LEU A 37 5.92 -15.73 -1.83
CA LEU A 37 4.57 -15.20 -1.98
C LEU A 37 3.89 -15.62 -3.29
N GLY A 38 4.69 -16.06 -4.27
CA GLY A 38 4.26 -16.34 -5.64
C GLY A 38 4.57 -15.16 -6.57
N SER A 39 4.95 -15.49 -7.81
CA SER A 39 5.37 -14.51 -8.84
C SER A 39 4.29 -13.49 -9.19
N ASP A 40 3.02 -13.85 -9.00
CA ASP A 40 1.85 -13.02 -9.28
C ASP A 40 1.34 -12.29 -8.02
N TRP A 41 2.16 -12.21 -6.98
CA TRP A 41 1.76 -11.51 -5.75
C TRP A 41 1.62 -10.02 -6.01
N GLU A 42 0.45 -9.50 -5.67
CA GLU A 42 0.16 -8.07 -5.63
C GLU A 42 -0.72 -7.73 -4.43
N ARG A 43 -0.51 -6.52 -3.89
CA ARG A 43 -1.33 -5.95 -2.82
C ARG A 43 -1.80 -4.57 -3.23
N MET A 44 -3.09 -4.31 -3.03
CA MET A 44 -3.71 -3.03 -3.35
C MET A 44 -4.07 -2.28 -2.07
N HIS A 45 -3.61 -1.05 -1.96
CA HIS A 45 -4.02 -0.12 -0.91
C HIS A 45 -4.93 0.95 -1.53
N TRP A 46 -6.13 1.12 -0.99
CA TRP A 46 -7.10 2.09 -1.48
C TRP A 46 -7.28 3.23 -0.48
N TYR A 47 -7.39 4.45 -0.98
CA TYR A 47 -7.46 5.70 -0.25
C TYR A 47 -8.65 6.53 -0.73
N ALA A 48 -9.22 7.32 0.17
CA ALA A 48 -10.35 8.20 -0.12
C ALA A 48 -9.92 9.43 -0.94
N SER A 49 -8.73 9.97 -0.67
CA SER A 49 -8.16 11.12 -1.38
C SER A 49 -6.86 10.81 -2.11
N GLU A 50 -6.57 11.64 -3.13
CA GLU A 50 -5.29 11.62 -3.83
C GLU A 50 -4.13 11.99 -2.90
N GLU A 51 -4.31 12.99 -2.04
CA GLU A 51 -3.28 13.44 -1.10
C GLU A 51 -2.89 12.35 -0.10
N GLU A 52 -3.85 11.56 0.39
CA GLU A 52 -3.56 10.40 1.24
C GLU A 52 -2.78 9.33 0.49
N ARG A 53 -3.17 9.03 -0.76
CA ARG A 53 -2.44 8.10 -1.63
C ARG A 53 -1.00 8.57 -1.82
N ASP A 54 -0.78 9.84 -2.16
CA ASP A 54 0.56 10.36 -2.41
C ASP A 54 1.45 10.37 -1.16
N LYS A 55 0.89 10.72 0.00
CA LYS A 55 1.61 10.61 1.29
C LYS A 55 1.98 9.16 1.61
N ALA A 56 1.06 8.23 1.39
CA ALA A 56 1.33 6.81 1.60
C ALA A 56 2.37 6.28 0.61
N TYR A 57 2.30 6.71 -0.67
CA TYR A 57 3.28 6.36 -1.69
C TYR A 57 4.68 6.83 -1.31
N ASP A 58 4.85 8.10 -0.91
CA ASP A 58 6.15 8.62 -0.46
C ASP A 58 6.66 7.86 0.77
N ASN A 59 5.77 7.57 1.72
CA ASN A 59 6.13 6.81 2.92
C ASN A 59 6.60 5.39 2.58
N MET A 60 5.91 4.70 1.66
CA MET A 60 6.28 3.35 1.20
C MET A 60 7.55 3.35 0.35
N ALA A 61 7.75 4.38 -0.48
CA ALA A 61 8.95 4.52 -1.31
C ALA A 61 10.18 4.93 -0.47
N ARG A 62 9.97 5.49 0.71
CA ARG A 62 11.04 5.95 1.58
C ARG A 62 11.82 4.77 2.16
N ARG A 63 13.12 4.78 1.96
CA ARG A 63 14.03 3.91 2.72
C ARG A 63 13.95 4.25 4.21
N HIS A 64 13.54 3.30 5.05
CA HIS A 64 13.53 3.54 6.50
C HIS A 64 14.96 3.78 7.00
N GLY A 65 15.13 4.72 7.94
CA GLY A 65 16.45 5.12 8.44
C GLY A 65 17.26 4.02 9.13
N TYR A 66 16.64 2.89 9.47
CA TYR A 66 17.28 1.72 10.05
C TYR A 66 17.85 0.75 9.01
N TYR A 67 17.57 0.93 7.72
CA TYR A 67 18.13 0.10 6.67
C TYR A 67 19.61 0.39 6.45
N ARG A 68 20.36 -0.66 6.10
CA ARG A 68 21.74 -0.52 5.66
C ARG A 68 21.77 0.28 4.37
N THR A 69 22.88 0.95 4.09
CA THR A 69 23.02 1.77 2.88
C THR A 69 22.76 0.99 1.58
N THR A 70 22.97 -0.32 1.58
CA THR A 70 22.76 -1.23 0.44
C THR A 70 21.39 -1.91 0.42
N ASP A 71 20.52 -1.62 1.39
CA ASP A 71 19.20 -2.22 1.48
C ASP A 71 18.18 -1.21 0.97
N ASP A 72 17.90 -1.31 -0.33
CA ASP A 72 16.87 -0.52 -1.00
C ASP A 72 15.58 -1.34 -1.07
N PRO A 73 14.42 -0.72 -0.82
CA PRO A 73 13.15 -1.40 -0.95
C PRO A 73 12.97 -1.89 -2.39
N SER A 74 12.84 -3.21 -2.56
CA SER A 74 12.71 -3.84 -3.88
C SER A 74 11.30 -3.76 -4.47
N GLN A 75 10.31 -3.37 -3.65
CA GLN A 75 8.92 -3.30 -4.06
C GLN A 75 8.69 -2.32 -5.22
N VAL A 76 7.86 -2.73 -6.17
CA VAL A 76 7.38 -1.89 -7.27
C VAL A 76 6.05 -1.27 -6.84
N LEU A 77 5.99 0.06 -6.80
CA LEU A 77 4.82 0.83 -6.40
C LEU A 77 4.21 1.50 -7.63
N GLU A 78 2.92 1.30 -7.87
CA GLU A 78 2.18 1.92 -8.96
C GLU A 78 0.94 2.63 -8.44
N LYS A 79 0.75 3.89 -8.84
CA LYS A 79 -0.46 4.65 -8.51
C LYS A 79 -1.56 4.28 -9.49
N ILE A 80 -2.70 3.83 -8.96
CA ILE A 80 -3.87 3.42 -9.75
C ILE A 80 -5.09 4.27 -9.37
N VAL A 81 -6.05 4.37 -10.27
CA VAL A 81 -7.34 5.05 -10.03
C VAL A 81 -8.45 4.14 -10.54
N ARG A 82 -9.55 4.08 -9.79
CA ARG A 82 -10.77 3.32 -10.10
C ARG A 82 -11.83 4.18 -10.76
#